data_AF-A0A3P6G810-F1
#
_entry.id   AF-A0A3P6G810-F1
#
_cell.length_a   1.000
_cell.length_b   1.000
_cell.length_c   1.000
_cell.angle_alpha   90.00
_cell.angle_beta   90.00
_cell.angle_gamma   90.00
#
_symmetry.space_group_name_H-M   'P 1'
#
loop_
_entity.id
_entity.type
_entity.pdbx_description
1 polymer ?
#
loop_
_entity_poly.entity_id
_entity_poly.type
_entity_poly.pdbx_seq_one_letter_code
_entity_poly.pdbx_strand_id
1 'polypeptide(L)' 'MDASGQFRQYNMQAKMVMWYLPWAAPKERCDGYGYCGSFGIGNENSPEAFS' A
#
# COMPACT_ATOMS: atom_id res chain seq x y z
N MET A 1 -9.76 8.40 0.92
CA MET A 1 -8.58 8.21 1.79
C MET A 1 -9.07 8.30 3.22
N ASP A 2 -8.73 7.32 4.06
CA ASP A 2 -9.09 7.34 5.48
C ASP A 2 -8.08 8.16 6.31
N ALA A 3 -8.27 8.22 7.64
CA ALA A 3 -7.38 8.97 8.53
C ALA A 3 -5.92 8.46 8.56
N SER A 4 -5.64 7.25 8.07
CA SER A 4 -4.28 6.73 7.91
C SER A 4 -3.60 7.19 6.62
N GLY A 5 -4.31 7.90 5.74
CA GLY A 5 -3.80 8.28 4.42
C GLY A 5 -3.85 7.13 3.40
N GLN A 6 -4.52 6.03 3.74
CA GLN A 6 -4.70 4.91 2.82
C GLN A 6 -6.00 5.03 2.02
N PHE A 7 -5.95 4.60 0.76
CA PHE A 7 -7.11 4.22 0.00
C PHE A 7 -7.42 2.77 0.25
N ARG A 8 -8.68 2.46 0.54
CA ARG A 8 -9.16 1.12 0.84
C ARG A 8 -10.42 0.85 0.03
N GLN A 9 -10.47 -0.29 -0.64
CA GLN A 9 -11.67 -0.75 -1.33
C GLN A 9 -12.27 -1.90 -0.53
N TYR A 10 -13.52 -1.74 -0.08
CA TYR A 10 -14.26 -2.79 0.62
C TYR A 10 -15.34 -3.38 -0.28
N ASN A 11 -15.44 -4.70 -0.29
CA ASN A 11 -16.53 -5.45 -0.93
C ASN A 11 -17.40 -6.09 0.16
N MET A 12 -18.72 -5.90 0.10
CA MET A 12 -19.64 -6.57 1.02
C MET A 12 -19.75 -8.04 0.65
N GLN A 13 -19.35 -8.95 1.54
CA GLN A 13 -19.62 -10.38 1.42
C GLN A 13 -20.95 -10.71 2.12
N ALA A 14 -22.04 -10.71 1.35
CA ALA A 14 -23.39 -10.94 1.88
C ALA A 14 -23.55 -12.28 2.61
N LYS A 15 -22.90 -13.35 2.13
CA LYS A 15 -23.00 -14.70 2.72
C LYS A 15 -22.50 -14.77 4.17
N MET A 16 -21.46 -14.01 4.49
CA MET A 16 -20.86 -13.94 5.83
C MET A 16 -21.25 -12.65 6.57
N VAL A 17 -22.02 -11.77 5.93
CA VAL A 17 -22.38 -10.43 6.42
C VAL A 17 -21.14 -9.68 6.94
N MET A 18 -20.11 -9.62 6.10
CA MET A 18 -18.84 -8.98 6.45
C MET A 18 -18.31 -8.12 5.30
N TRP A 19 -17.56 -7.08 5.65
CA TRP A 19 -16.79 -6.31 4.68
C TRP A 19 -15.44 -6.98 4.45
N TYR A 20 -15.16 -7.34 3.21
CA TYR A 20 -13.88 -7.88 2.78
C TYR A 20 -13.05 -6.76 2.15
N LEU A 21 -11.77 -6.66 2.53
CA LEU A 21 -10.82 -5.68 2.00
C LEU A 21 -9.91 -6.36 0.96
N PRO A 22 -10.29 -6.44 -0.33
CA PRO A 22 -9.44 -6.99 -1.37
C PRO A 22 -8.19 -6.16 -1.66
N TRP A 23 -8.25 -4.84 -1.46
CA TRP A 23 -7.23 -3.93 -1.94
C TRP A 23 -7.12 -2.68 -1.06
N ALA A 24 -5.88 -2.25 -0.85
CA ALA A 24 -5.53 -0.97 -0.28
C ALA A 24 -4.26 -0.44 -0.95
N ALA A 25 -4.09 0.88 -0.95
CA ALA A 25 -2.85 1.53 -1.36
C ALA A 25 -2.57 2.76 -0.48
N PRO A 26 -1.30 3.09 -0.20
CA PRO A 26 -0.11 2.26 -0.46
C PRO A 26 -0.12 0.95 0.36
N LYS A 27 0.29 -0.16 -0.25
CA LYS A 27 0.34 -1.50 0.37
C LYS A 27 1.75 -1.84 0.81
N GLU A 28 2.71 -1.55 -0.06
CA GLU A 28 4.12 -1.80 0.12
C GLU A 28 4.87 -0.52 0.51
N ARG A 29 6.03 -0.66 1.14
CA ARG A 29 6.90 0.48 1.49
C ARG A 29 7.31 1.29 0.25
N CYS A 30 7.44 0.61 -0.90
CA CYS A 30 7.76 1.19 -2.20
C CYS A 30 6.62 2.00 -2.84
N ASP A 31 5.36 1.79 -2.42
CA ASP A 31 4.23 2.55 -2.94
C ASP A 31 4.19 3.99 -2.36
N GLY A 32 4.95 4.23 -1.29
CA GLY A 32 5.15 5.55 -0.71
C GLY A 32 6.07 6.42 -1.56
N TYR A 33 5.64 7.64 -1.86
CA TYR A 33 6.46 8.61 -2.58
C TYR A 33 7.74 8.95 -1.79
N GLY A 34 8.87 9.03 -2.49
CA GLY A 34 10.17 9.37 -1.90
C GLY A 34 10.85 8.23 -1.15
N TYR A 35 10.31 7.01 -1.19
CA TYR A 35 10.96 5.84 -0.62
C TYR A 35 12.28 5.48 -1.32
N CYS A 36 12.34 5.68 -2.64
CA CYS A 36 13.57 5.57 -3.42
C CYS A 36 14.14 6.95 -3.72
N GLY A 37 15.46 7.10 -3.57
CA GLY A 37 16.17 8.31 -4.00
C GLY A 37 16.10 8.53 -5.52
N SER A 38 16.67 9.64 -5.99
CA SER A 38 16.76 9.95 -7.42
C SER A 38 17.31 8.75 -8.21
N PHE A 39 16.59 8.32 -9.25
CA PHE A 39 16.90 7.14 -10.09
C PHE A 39 16.79 5.77 -9.40
N GLY A 40 16.28 5.69 -8.17
CA GLY A 40 16.04 4.42 -7.49
C GLY A 40 14.76 3.73 -7.97
N ILE A 41 14.85 2.42 -8.25
CA ILE A 41 13.69 1.58 -8.52
C ILE A 41 13.22 0.98 -7.20
N GLY A 42 11.92 1.16 -6.89
CA GLY A 42 11.27 0.52 -5.74
C GLY A 42 11.32 -0.99 -5.88
N ASN A 43 12.19 -1.64 -5.10
CA ASN A 43 12.21 -3.08 -4.94
C ASN A 43 11.98 -3.37 -3.45
N GLU A 44 10.94 -4.13 -3.17
CA GLU A 44 10.52 -4.53 -1.81
C GLU A 44 11.64 -5.24 -1.05
N ASN A 45 12.54 -5.92 -1.77
CA ASN A 45 13.67 -6.68 -1.21
C ASN A 45 15.00 -5.91 -1.24
N SER A 46 15.03 -4.68 -1.74
CA SER A 46 16.25 -3.89 -1.71
C SER A 46 16.41 -3.26 -0.33
N PRO A 47 17.58 -3.39 0.32
CA PRO A 47 17.87 -2.55 1.47
C PRO A 47 17.74 -1.10 1.02
N GLU A 48 17.06 -0.30 1.83
CA GLU A 48 16.81 1.10 1.57
C GLU A 48 18.09 1.82 1.11
N ALA A 49 18.08 2.33 -0.13
CA ALA A 49 19.20 3.04 -0.73
C ALA A 49 19.30 4.45 -0.14
N PHE A 50 19.60 4.53 1.15
CA PHE A 50 20.12 5.71 1.79
C PHE A 50 21.61 5.47 2.01
N SER A 51 22.41 5.86 1.03
CA SER A 51 23.82 6.22 1.27
C SER A 51 23.92 7.71 1.55
#